data_AF-A0A8J4BGG5-F1
#
_entry.id   AF-A0A8J4BGG5-F1
#
_cell.length_a   1.000
_cell.length_b   1.000
_cell.length_c   1.000
_cell.angle_alpha   90.00
_cell.angle_beta   90.00
_cell.angle_gamma   90.00
#
_symmetry.space_group_name_H-M   'P 1'
#
loop_
_entity.id
_entity.type
_entity.pdbx_description
1 polymer ?
#
loop_
_entity_poly.entity_id
_entity_poly.type
_entity_poly.pdbx_seq_one_letter_code
_entity_poly.pdbx_strand_id
1 'polypeptide(L)'
;MKLGLLVAVLLVLQYGPDLGLAQTLRNYRFKNGIRLAGDPGAKGRLEVSSTDAWFSTVSGKASWSPVCDTSDFAKEDAVIMCKMLGYTYGRKYSSKFTTTPRNETDFRYVGRIICDEKIFDPPLPARSPPVRARSRSLYRPLVGSINTPKASPYTCRIRPGPCDNKGPFVGIECAHVPFDTILPPPPSPPAPPPLPPAVSSYVRFYGPQLSELYNVYDDLERNLEDEDNMIGTLYGRLEVQVTSPVDGRPVWAPLCFYNDTTDSSYVDTIQMTTADVACQQLYNWPKMFDGGIGLVMTRVSNVRIDIPSGASVGDDFDPTKVAAWATVLGNGADASPRTVQAMNIAISTTPCKSGALLTVACQPFGERHRRN
;
A
#
# COMPACT_ATOMS: atom_id res chain seq x y z
N MET A 1 59.75 -25.63 14.39
CA MET A 1 58.47 -25.23 15.04
C MET A 1 58.39 -23.77 15.52
N LYS A 2 59.47 -22.97 15.58
CA LYS A 2 59.39 -21.56 16.07
C LYS A 2 58.96 -20.50 15.05
N LEU A 3 59.01 -20.80 13.75
CA LEU A 3 58.69 -19.82 12.69
C LEU A 3 57.17 -19.66 12.44
N GLY A 4 56.38 -20.72 12.64
CA GLY A 4 54.93 -20.68 12.42
C GLY A 4 54.17 -19.84 13.45
N LEU A 5 54.64 -19.80 14.71
CA LEU A 5 54.02 -19.00 15.76
C LEU A 5 54.25 -17.49 15.52
N LEU A 6 55.42 -17.12 14.98
CA LEU A 6 55.74 -15.72 14.70
C LEU A 6 54.89 -15.15 13.55
N VAL A 7 54.63 -15.95 12.52
CA VAL A 7 53.78 -15.55 11.38
C VAL A 7 52.31 -15.45 11.79
N ALA A 8 51.83 -16.35 12.66
CA ALA A 8 50.46 -16.27 13.18
C ALA A 8 50.25 -15.02 14.07
N VAL A 9 51.23 -14.65 14.90
CA VAL A 9 51.17 -13.45 15.73
C VAL A 9 51.28 -12.17 14.90
N LEU A 10 52.13 -12.16 13.86
CA LEU A 10 52.22 -11.02 12.92
C LEU A 10 50.94 -10.82 12.11
N LEU A 11 50.25 -11.90 11.68
CA LEU A 11 48.95 -11.80 11.01
C LEU A 11 47.85 -11.26 11.94
N VAL A 12 47.83 -11.63 13.22
CA VAL A 12 46.85 -11.08 14.18
C VAL A 12 47.11 -9.59 14.48
N LEU A 13 48.37 -9.15 14.46
CA LEU A 13 48.75 -7.76 14.71
C LEU A 13 48.62 -6.85 13.48
N GLN A 14 48.78 -7.38 12.25
CA GLN A 14 48.52 -6.63 11.02
C GLN A 14 47.01 -6.50 10.69
N TYR A 15 46.17 -7.36 11.27
CA TYR A 15 44.70 -7.38 11.04
C TYR A 15 43.86 -7.14 12.31
N GLY A 16 44.43 -6.66 13.41
CA GLY A 16 43.69 -6.26 14.61
C GLY A 16 44.14 -4.89 15.11
N PRO A 17 43.27 -3.86 15.06
CA PRO A 17 42.27 -3.68 16.12
C PRO A 17 40.92 -3.11 15.62
N ASP A 18 40.25 -3.75 14.66
CA ASP A 18 38.88 -3.36 14.28
C ASP A 18 37.78 -4.33 14.75
N LEU A 19 38.15 -5.43 15.41
CA LEU A 19 37.16 -6.33 16.03
C LEU A 19 36.37 -5.64 17.16
N GLY A 20 36.97 -4.67 17.87
CA GLY A 20 36.28 -3.87 18.87
C GLY A 20 35.16 -3.01 18.25
N LEU A 21 35.50 -2.21 17.23
CA LEU A 21 34.53 -1.37 16.51
C LEU A 21 33.47 -2.19 15.78
N ALA A 22 33.83 -3.29 15.11
CA ALA A 22 32.86 -4.13 14.42
C ALA A 22 31.87 -4.82 15.39
N GLN A 23 32.30 -5.16 16.60
CA GLN A 23 31.44 -5.78 17.61
C GLN A 23 30.59 -4.73 18.34
N THR A 24 31.14 -3.55 18.61
CA THR A 24 30.38 -2.41 19.14
C THR A 24 29.35 -1.89 18.11
N LEU A 25 29.68 -1.88 16.81
CA LEU A 25 28.74 -1.53 15.73
C LEU A 25 27.65 -2.59 15.51
N ARG A 26 27.90 -3.87 15.82
CA ARG A 26 26.83 -4.88 15.93
C ARG A 26 25.93 -4.65 17.14
N ASN A 27 26.47 -4.13 18.25
CA ASN A 27 25.70 -3.84 19.47
C ASN A 27 24.75 -2.63 19.31
N TYR A 28 25.05 -1.67 18.43
CA TYR A 28 24.15 -0.53 18.15
C TYR A 28 23.04 -0.83 17.14
N ARG A 29 22.94 -2.07 16.65
CA ARG A 29 21.88 -2.45 15.70
C ARG A 29 20.60 -2.90 16.34
N PHE A 30 20.60 -3.26 17.62
CA PHE A 30 19.40 -3.57 18.35
C PHE A 30 19.48 -3.00 19.77
N LYS A 31 18.50 -2.18 20.16
CA LYS A 31 18.40 -1.65 21.51
C LYS A 31 16.99 -1.18 21.76
N ASN A 32 16.53 -1.29 23.01
CA ASN A 32 15.22 -0.80 23.42
C ASN A 32 14.07 -1.31 22.54
N GLY A 33 14.14 -2.58 22.13
CA GLY A 33 13.11 -3.20 21.29
C GLY A 33 13.06 -2.70 19.84
N ILE A 34 14.07 -1.96 19.37
CA ILE A 34 14.21 -1.45 18.00
C ILE A 34 15.48 -2.03 17.38
N ARG A 35 15.48 -2.27 16.05
CA ARG A 35 16.67 -2.64 15.30
C ARG A 35 16.72 -2.07 13.88
N LEU A 36 17.93 -2.04 13.30
CA LEU A 36 18.18 -1.75 11.89
C LEU A 36 18.56 -3.01 11.12
N ALA A 37 17.87 -3.29 10.02
CA ALA A 37 18.09 -4.46 9.17
C ALA A 37 18.47 -4.09 7.73
N GLY A 38 19.16 -4.99 7.02
CA GLY A 38 19.50 -4.85 5.60
C GLY A 38 20.84 -4.16 5.34
N ASP A 39 20.90 -2.85 5.50
CA ASP A 39 22.11 -2.05 5.22
C ASP A 39 23.21 -2.28 6.29
N PRO A 40 24.48 -1.90 6.05
CA PRO A 40 25.56 -1.89 7.06
C PRO A 40 25.60 -0.60 7.92
N GLY A 41 26.32 -0.64 9.04
CA GLY A 41 26.52 0.53 9.92
C GLY A 41 25.26 1.00 10.66
N ALA A 42 25.10 2.33 10.78
CA ALA A 42 23.98 3.00 11.44
C ALA A 42 22.80 3.30 10.49
N LYS A 43 22.66 2.51 9.43
CA LYS A 43 21.61 2.63 8.40
C LYS A 43 20.87 1.32 8.25
N GLY A 44 19.59 1.40 7.93
CA GLY A 44 18.82 0.25 7.48
C GLY A 44 17.32 0.42 7.66
N ARG A 45 16.60 -0.64 7.31
CA ARG A 45 15.17 -0.77 7.54
C ARG A 45 14.89 -0.80 9.04
N LEU A 46 13.96 0.03 9.48
CA LEU A 46 13.51 0.10 10.86
C LEU A 46 12.59 -1.10 11.15
N GLU A 47 12.95 -1.86 12.18
CA GLU A 47 12.14 -2.94 12.71
C GLU A 47 11.94 -2.75 14.22
N VAL A 48 10.74 -3.05 14.69
CA VAL A 48 10.36 -2.95 16.11
C VAL A 48 9.96 -4.33 16.63
N SER A 49 10.14 -4.53 17.93
CA SER A 49 9.74 -5.76 18.59
C SER A 49 8.63 -5.55 19.59
N SER A 50 7.74 -6.53 19.72
CA SER A 50 6.70 -6.55 20.73
C SER A 50 6.41 -7.98 21.17
N THR A 51 5.91 -8.11 22.40
CA THR A 51 5.42 -9.37 23.00
C THR A 51 3.89 -9.44 23.03
N ASP A 52 3.19 -8.40 22.56
CA ASP A 52 1.73 -8.36 22.58
C ASP A 52 1.13 -9.46 21.69
N ALA A 53 0.02 -10.06 22.13
CA ALA A 53 -0.57 -11.23 21.48
C ALA A 53 -1.05 -10.98 20.05
N TRP A 54 -1.36 -9.72 19.69
CA TRP A 54 -1.70 -9.39 18.30
C TRP A 54 -0.45 -9.19 17.43
N PHE A 55 0.73 -9.04 18.01
CA PHE A 55 1.98 -8.80 17.29
C PHE A 55 2.79 -10.09 17.13
N SER A 56 2.80 -10.92 18.17
CA SER A 56 3.53 -12.20 18.21
C SER A 56 2.56 -13.38 18.16
N THR A 57 2.84 -14.35 17.29
CA THR A 57 2.12 -15.64 17.25
C THR A 57 2.47 -16.55 18.43
N VAL A 58 3.56 -16.27 19.14
CA VAL A 58 3.99 -17.01 20.32
C VAL A 58 3.89 -16.12 21.56
N SER A 59 2.88 -16.40 22.40
CA SER A 59 2.61 -15.63 23.63
C SER A 59 3.87 -15.45 24.49
N GLY A 60 4.17 -14.21 24.86
CA GLY A 60 5.32 -13.86 25.71
C GLY A 60 6.68 -13.86 25.02
N LYS A 61 6.78 -14.29 23.75
CA LYS A 61 8.01 -14.22 22.96
C LYS A 61 7.99 -12.95 22.11
N ALA A 62 9.10 -12.21 22.15
CA ALA A 62 9.26 -11.03 21.29
C ALA A 62 9.38 -11.46 19.83
N SER A 63 8.54 -10.88 18.97
CA SER A 63 8.67 -10.95 17.52
C SER A 63 9.19 -9.62 16.97
N TRP A 64 9.67 -9.60 15.74
CA TRP A 64 10.15 -8.39 15.06
C TRP A 64 9.33 -8.15 13.80
N SER A 65 8.92 -6.91 13.58
CA SER A 65 8.21 -6.51 12.36
C SER A 65 8.77 -5.21 11.79
N PRO A 66 8.79 -5.07 10.45
CA PRO A 66 9.17 -3.81 9.82
C PRO A 66 8.06 -2.78 9.96
N VAL A 67 8.49 -1.52 9.93
CA VAL A 67 7.60 -0.35 10.00
C VAL A 67 7.25 0.09 8.58
N CYS A 68 5.97 0.17 8.26
CA CYS A 68 5.45 0.68 7.00
C CYS A 68 5.80 2.14 6.84
N ASP A 69 6.22 2.51 5.64
CA ASP A 69 6.44 3.90 5.29
C ASP A 69 5.11 4.59 4.96
N THR A 70 4.41 5.05 6.00
CA THR A 70 3.18 5.85 5.87
C THR A 70 3.47 7.34 6.03
N SER A 71 2.52 8.18 5.63
CA SER A 71 2.58 9.64 5.85
C SER A 71 2.68 10.04 7.33
N ASP A 72 2.36 9.12 8.25
CA ASP A 72 2.40 9.36 9.69
C ASP A 72 3.79 9.19 10.28
N PHE A 73 4.74 8.55 9.57
CA PHE A 73 6.12 8.42 10.03
C PHE A 73 6.95 9.63 9.61
N ALA A 74 7.12 10.56 10.54
CA ALA A 74 7.77 11.84 10.31
C ALA A 74 9.28 11.82 10.60
N LYS A 75 9.94 12.96 10.37
CA LYS A 75 11.37 13.13 10.67
C LYS A 75 11.65 12.97 12.16
N GLU A 76 10.72 13.44 12.99
CA GLU A 76 10.77 13.40 14.45
C GLU A 76 10.78 11.95 14.96
N ASP A 77 9.97 11.08 14.34
CA ASP A 77 9.96 9.65 14.65
C ASP A 77 11.31 9.01 14.36
N ALA A 78 11.93 9.32 13.22
CA ALA A 78 13.28 8.84 12.89
C ALA A 78 14.31 9.26 13.95
N VAL A 79 14.24 10.49 14.44
CA VAL A 79 15.10 10.99 15.53
C VAL A 79 14.87 10.20 16.82
N ILE A 80 13.61 9.97 17.22
CA ILE A 80 13.29 9.19 18.43
C ILE A 80 13.81 7.75 18.32
N MET A 81 13.59 7.09 17.18
CA MET A 81 14.07 5.72 16.94
C MET A 81 15.60 5.65 17.03
N CYS A 82 16.31 6.62 16.44
CA CYS A 82 17.77 6.71 16.54
C CYS A 82 18.24 6.98 17.97
N LYS A 83 17.54 7.83 18.74
CA LYS A 83 17.82 8.04 20.18
C LYS A 83 17.64 6.77 20.99
N MET A 84 16.61 5.98 20.70
CA MET A 84 16.39 4.68 21.35
C MET A 84 17.49 3.67 21.01
N LEU A 85 18.12 3.75 19.83
CA LEU A 85 19.32 2.98 19.47
C LEU A 85 20.61 3.52 20.12
N GLY A 86 20.58 4.72 20.70
CA GLY A 86 21.71 5.36 21.38
C GLY A 86 22.42 6.45 20.57
N TYR A 87 21.89 6.83 19.41
CA TYR A 87 22.41 7.92 18.58
C TYR A 87 21.80 9.27 18.98
N THR A 88 22.38 10.37 18.52
CA THR A 88 21.91 11.73 18.84
C THR A 88 21.01 12.29 17.74
N TYR A 89 21.30 11.92 16.49
CA TYR A 89 20.62 12.39 15.30
C TYR A 89 20.04 11.21 14.52
N GLY A 90 18.90 11.46 13.86
CA GLY A 90 18.23 10.50 12.99
C GLY A 90 17.58 11.20 11.80
N ARG A 91 17.57 10.54 10.65
CA ARG A 91 16.81 10.98 9.48
C ARG A 91 16.20 9.78 8.76
N LYS A 92 15.10 10.02 8.05
CA LYS A 92 14.55 9.06 7.11
C LYS A 92 15.55 8.85 5.97
N TYR A 93 15.67 7.60 5.53
CA TYR A 93 16.59 7.17 4.49
C TYR A 93 15.88 6.18 3.57
N SER A 94 16.09 6.32 2.26
CA SER A 94 15.50 5.44 1.25
C SER A 94 16.61 4.68 0.54
N SER A 95 16.53 3.35 0.53
CA SER A 95 17.44 2.47 -0.22
C SER A 95 16.67 1.31 -0.84
N LYS A 96 17.28 0.60 -1.79
CA LYS A 96 16.67 -0.63 -2.35
C LYS A 96 16.48 -1.72 -1.29
N PHE A 97 17.21 -1.66 -0.17
CA PHE A 97 17.13 -2.65 0.92
C PHE A 97 16.00 -2.37 1.91
N THR A 98 15.42 -1.16 1.89
CA THR A 98 14.21 -0.86 2.66
C THR A 98 12.97 -1.50 2.05
N THR A 99 13.02 -2.01 0.81
CA THR A 99 11.87 -2.60 0.11
C THR A 99 11.95 -4.11 -0.08
N THR A 100 13.09 -4.76 0.16
CA THR A 100 13.19 -6.22 0.00
C THR A 100 12.58 -6.95 1.20
N PRO A 101 11.50 -7.75 1.01
CA PRO A 101 11.01 -8.65 2.03
C PRO A 101 12.12 -9.57 2.50
N ARG A 102 12.15 -9.89 3.79
CA ARG A 102 12.75 -11.15 4.22
C ARG A 102 11.74 -12.26 3.95
N ASN A 103 12.22 -13.46 3.62
CA ASN A 103 11.44 -14.70 3.60
C ASN A 103 11.02 -15.13 5.02
N GLU A 104 10.46 -14.24 5.83
CA GLU A 104 9.83 -14.63 7.10
C GLU A 104 8.32 -14.62 6.85
N THR A 105 7.68 -15.76 7.08
CA THR A 105 6.31 -16.09 6.64
C THR A 105 5.23 -15.55 7.58
N ASP A 106 5.58 -14.70 8.55
CA ASP A 106 4.69 -14.34 9.67
C ASP A 106 4.88 -12.87 10.09
N PHE A 107 4.66 -11.94 9.15
CA PHE A 107 4.76 -10.52 9.45
C PHE A 107 3.39 -9.86 9.58
N ARG A 108 3.17 -9.29 10.76
CA ARG A 108 2.20 -8.21 10.96
C ARG A 108 2.97 -6.90 10.93
N TYR A 109 2.67 -6.06 9.95
CA TYR A 109 3.41 -4.83 9.73
C TYR A 109 2.97 -3.73 10.69
N VAL A 110 3.90 -2.84 11.06
CA VAL A 110 3.62 -1.72 11.96
C VAL A 110 3.45 -0.46 11.15
N GLY A 111 2.33 0.24 11.27
CA GLY A 111 2.12 1.50 10.58
C GLY A 111 2.47 2.67 11.47
N ARG A 112 1.55 2.94 12.40
CA ARG A 112 1.63 4.11 13.26
C ARG A 112 2.40 3.81 14.53
N ILE A 113 3.46 4.58 14.77
CA ILE A 113 4.24 4.58 15.99
C ILE A 113 3.94 5.87 16.74
N ILE A 114 3.70 5.77 18.05
CA ILE A 114 3.49 6.93 18.93
C ILE A 114 4.40 6.74 20.13
N CYS A 115 5.40 7.60 20.28
CA CYS A 115 6.35 7.53 21.38
C CYS A 115 6.18 8.73 22.31
N ASP A 116 6.14 8.42 23.60
CA ASP A 116 6.07 9.40 24.68
C ASP A 116 7.40 9.34 25.45
N GLU A 117 8.00 10.49 25.76
CA GLU A 117 9.16 10.55 26.68
C GLU A 117 8.72 10.04 28.05
N LYS A 118 9.52 9.17 28.65
CA LYS A 118 9.31 8.82 30.06
C LYS A 118 9.74 10.01 30.88
N ILE A 119 8.78 10.80 31.31
CA ILE A 119 8.98 11.68 32.46
C ILE A 119 9.34 10.74 33.61
N PHE A 120 10.55 10.88 34.14
CA PHE A 120 10.97 10.19 35.35
C PHE A 120 10.18 10.78 36.52
N ASP A 121 8.89 10.48 36.57
CA ASP A 121 8.08 10.81 37.72
C ASP A 121 8.57 9.93 38.88
N PRO A 122 8.92 10.51 40.04
CA PRO A 122 9.19 9.72 41.23
C PRO A 122 7.99 8.78 41.46
N PRO A 123 8.23 7.55 41.95
CA PRO A 123 7.20 6.52 42.03
C PRO A 123 5.96 7.08 42.74
N LEU A 124 4.89 7.28 41.96
CA LEU A 124 3.61 7.66 42.52
C LEU A 124 3.19 6.56 43.52
N PRO A 125 2.64 6.93 44.68
CA PRO A 125 2.19 5.96 45.67
C PRO A 125 1.23 4.96 45.01
N ALA A 126 1.41 3.68 45.35
CA ALA A 126 0.77 2.53 44.72
C ALA A 126 -0.72 2.79 44.48
N ARG A 127 -1.09 3.03 43.22
CA ARG A 127 -2.50 3.14 42.81
C ARG A 127 -3.19 1.80 43.01
N SER A 128 -4.44 1.89 43.46
CA SER A 128 -5.34 0.81 43.79
C SER A 128 -5.38 -0.30 42.70
N PRO A 129 -5.59 -1.56 43.09
CA PRO A 129 -5.56 -2.69 42.17
C PRO A 129 -6.54 -2.51 41.00
N PRO A 130 -6.19 -3.00 39.80
CA PRO A 130 -6.99 -2.80 38.60
C PRO A 130 -8.38 -3.42 38.78
N VAL A 131 -9.40 -2.60 38.55
CA VAL A 131 -10.79 -3.05 38.43
C VAL A 131 -10.86 -4.11 37.34
N ARG A 132 -11.37 -5.30 37.68
CA ARG A 132 -11.50 -6.45 36.76
C ARG A 132 -12.26 -6.02 35.50
N ALA A 133 -11.54 -5.85 34.39
CA ALA A 133 -12.11 -5.55 33.09
C ALA A 133 -12.89 -6.77 32.56
N ARG A 134 -14.21 -6.78 32.77
CA ARG A 134 -15.14 -7.65 32.03
C ARG A 134 -15.59 -6.90 30.77
N SER A 135 -15.64 -7.65 29.67
CA SER A 135 -16.04 -7.26 28.30
C SER A 135 -14.93 -6.64 27.43
N ARG A 136 -14.40 -7.45 26.51
CA ARG A 136 -13.56 -6.97 25.39
C ARG A 136 -14.49 -6.32 24.38
N SER A 137 -14.42 -5.00 24.24
CA SER A 137 -15.03 -4.30 23.10
C SER A 137 -14.33 -4.74 21.82
N LEU A 138 -15.05 -5.48 20.97
CA LEU A 138 -14.57 -6.02 19.69
C LEU A 138 -14.15 -4.93 18.69
N TYR A 139 -14.47 -3.66 18.96
CA TYR A 139 -14.17 -2.52 18.09
C TYR A 139 -12.96 -1.69 18.53
N ARG A 140 -12.23 -2.10 19.58
CA ARG A 140 -11.02 -1.37 19.97
C ARG A 140 -9.89 -1.64 18.97
N PRO A 141 -9.28 -0.59 18.39
CA PRO A 141 -8.12 -0.76 17.52
C PRO A 141 -7.05 -1.60 18.22
N LEU A 142 -6.40 -2.50 17.47
CA LEU A 142 -5.26 -3.24 17.97
C LEU A 142 -4.13 -2.25 18.26
N VAL A 143 -3.78 -2.12 19.54
CA VAL A 143 -2.67 -1.30 20.01
C VAL A 143 -1.74 -2.21 20.78
N GLY A 144 -0.46 -2.16 20.44
CA GLY A 144 0.62 -2.82 21.16
C GLY A 144 1.64 -1.81 21.65
N SER A 145 2.66 -2.32 22.33
CA SER A 145 3.80 -1.57 22.83
C SER A 145 5.08 -2.16 22.29
N ILE A 146 6.07 -1.31 21.99
CA ILE A 146 7.43 -1.77 21.70
C ILE A 146 8.00 -2.39 22.99
N ASN A 147 8.69 -3.51 22.87
CA ASN A 147 9.35 -4.22 23.97
C ASN A 147 10.59 -3.45 24.45
N THR A 148 10.35 -2.29 25.08
CA THR A 148 11.38 -1.42 25.64
C THR A 148 11.70 -1.85 27.07
N PRO A 149 12.97 -1.89 27.50
CA PRO A 149 13.33 -2.10 28.89
C PRO A 149 12.84 -0.93 29.75
N LYS A 150 12.72 -1.15 31.07
CA LYS A 150 12.28 -0.12 32.02
C LYS A 150 13.12 1.17 31.94
N ALA A 151 14.43 1.04 31.72
CA ALA A 151 15.37 2.16 31.59
C ALA A 151 15.34 2.87 30.22
N SER A 152 14.53 2.42 29.26
CA SER A 152 14.39 3.11 27.97
C SER A 152 13.85 4.53 28.19
N PRO A 153 14.41 5.56 27.53
CA PRO A 153 13.97 6.95 27.67
C PRO A 153 12.58 7.23 27.08
N TYR A 154 12.10 6.33 26.22
CA TYR A 154 10.78 6.43 25.59
C TYR A 154 9.94 5.20 25.89
N THR A 155 8.62 5.39 25.92
CA THR A 155 7.62 4.33 25.81
C THR A 155 6.88 4.52 24.49
N CYS A 156 6.82 3.48 23.66
CA CYS A 156 6.22 3.59 22.34
C CYS A 156 5.07 2.61 22.18
N ARG A 157 3.96 3.12 21.63
CA ARG A 157 2.78 2.37 21.22
C ARG A 157 2.79 2.20 19.71
N ILE A 158 2.31 1.05 19.26
CA ILE A 158 2.30 0.65 17.85
C ILE A 158 0.92 0.16 17.43
N ARG A 159 0.59 0.36 16.15
CA ARG A 159 -0.63 -0.15 15.52
C ARG A 159 -0.29 -0.92 14.24
N PRO A 160 -1.15 -1.86 13.81
CA PRO A 160 -1.05 -2.48 12.50
C PRO A 160 -0.92 -1.42 11.40
N GLY A 161 -0.05 -1.68 10.43
CA GLY A 161 0.17 -0.84 9.26
C GLY A 161 -0.48 -1.39 7.99
N PRO A 162 -0.62 -0.53 6.96
CA PRO A 162 -1.31 -0.90 5.72
C PRO A 162 -0.39 -1.60 4.69
N CYS A 163 0.92 -1.66 4.92
CA CYS A 163 1.85 -2.28 3.97
C CYS A 163 1.78 -3.81 4.02
N ASP A 164 2.18 -4.45 2.92
CA ASP A 164 2.31 -5.91 2.79
C ASP A 164 3.79 -6.34 2.89
N ASN A 165 4.10 -7.58 2.51
CA ASN A 165 5.48 -8.08 2.50
C ASN A 165 6.39 -7.37 1.51
N LYS A 166 5.85 -6.64 0.53
CA LYS A 166 6.60 -5.89 -0.48
C LYS A 166 6.88 -4.45 -0.03
N GLY A 167 6.33 -4.01 1.10
CA GLY A 167 6.53 -2.67 1.64
C GLY A 167 5.54 -1.64 1.06
N PRO A 168 5.89 -0.34 1.03
CA PRO A 168 7.18 0.23 1.40
C PRO A 168 7.43 0.19 2.92
N PHE A 169 8.68 -0.05 3.32
CA PHE A 169 9.11 0.03 4.73
C PHE A 169 10.01 1.25 4.98
N VAL A 170 9.95 1.76 6.20
CA VAL A 170 10.78 2.86 6.67
C VAL A 170 12.24 2.43 6.73
N GLY A 171 13.12 3.19 6.08
CA GLY A 171 14.54 3.20 6.38
C GLY A 171 14.92 4.41 7.21
N ILE A 172 15.86 4.24 8.14
CA ILE A 172 16.47 5.34 8.88
C ILE A 172 17.99 5.27 8.83
N GLU A 173 18.60 6.43 8.95
CA GLU A 173 20.03 6.63 9.15
C GLU A 173 20.23 7.38 10.46
N CYS A 174 21.11 6.86 11.32
CA CYS A 174 21.44 7.42 12.63
C CYS A 174 22.88 7.89 12.69
N ALA A 175 23.15 8.93 13.49
CA ALA A 175 24.50 9.47 13.68
C ALA A 175 24.68 10.08 15.09
N HIS A 176 25.91 10.09 15.58
CA HIS A 176 26.30 10.81 16.81
C HIS A 176 26.64 12.28 16.55
N VAL A 177 26.99 12.62 15.31
CA VAL A 177 27.23 13.98 14.85
C VAL A 177 26.05 14.44 13.98
N PRO A 178 25.78 15.75 13.89
CA PRO A 178 24.78 16.26 12.95
C PRO A 178 25.07 15.76 11.53
N PHE A 179 24.02 15.45 10.77
CA PHE A 179 24.18 15.17 9.34
C PHE A 179 24.67 16.44 8.65
N ASP A 180 25.64 16.31 7.74
CA ASP A 180 26.04 17.39 6.86
C ASP A 180 24.79 17.88 6.12
N THR A 181 24.35 19.10 6.46
CA THR A 181 23.17 19.75 5.88
C THR A 181 23.45 20.22 4.46
N ILE A 182 24.71 20.28 4.07
CA ILE A 182 25.16 20.54 2.71
C ILE A 182 25.01 19.23 1.93
N LEU A 183 23.77 18.89 1.59
CA LEU A 183 23.57 18.06 0.42
C LEU A 183 24.28 18.79 -0.73
N PRO A 184 25.19 18.14 -1.48
CA PRO A 184 25.70 18.76 -2.70
C PRO A 184 24.47 19.21 -3.50
N PRO A 185 24.49 20.43 -4.09
CA PRO A 185 23.36 20.90 -4.88
C PRO A 185 23.03 19.77 -5.85
N PRO A 186 21.77 19.27 -5.82
CA PRO A 186 21.41 18.14 -6.64
C PRO A 186 21.85 18.46 -8.07
N PRO A 187 22.59 17.56 -8.75
CA PRO A 187 22.92 17.78 -10.14
C PRO A 187 21.62 18.13 -10.85
N SER A 188 21.64 19.23 -11.62
CA SER A 188 20.46 19.69 -12.33
C SER A 188 19.80 18.48 -12.98
N PRO A 189 18.56 18.12 -12.60
CA PRO A 189 17.96 16.89 -13.07
C PRO A 189 18.00 16.94 -14.60
N PRO A 190 18.38 15.84 -15.28
CA PRO A 190 18.16 15.75 -16.72
C PRO A 190 16.68 16.09 -16.97
N ALA A 191 16.41 16.84 -18.05
CA ALA A 191 15.05 17.21 -18.40
C ALA A 191 14.17 15.96 -18.27
N PRO A 192 13.10 16.01 -17.45
CA PRO A 192 12.31 14.82 -17.18
C PRO A 192 11.86 14.25 -18.53
N PRO A 193 11.99 12.94 -18.75
CA PRO A 193 11.41 12.33 -19.93
C PRO A 193 9.94 12.75 -20.01
N PRO A 194 9.40 12.96 -21.23
CA PRO A 194 7.99 13.31 -21.38
C PRO A 194 7.15 12.33 -20.56
N LEU A 195 6.19 12.86 -19.79
CA LEU A 195 5.36 12.02 -18.94
C LEU A 195 4.77 10.91 -19.80
N PRO A 196 4.86 9.63 -19.38
CA PRO A 196 4.17 8.57 -20.08
C PRO A 196 2.68 8.93 -20.17
N PRO A 197 1.99 8.55 -21.27
CA PRO A 197 0.57 8.80 -21.41
C PRO A 197 -0.17 8.33 -20.15
N ALA A 198 -1.11 9.14 -19.66
CA ALA A 198 -1.91 8.76 -18.50
C ALA A 198 -2.63 7.45 -18.82
N VAL A 199 -2.43 6.41 -18.01
CA VAL A 199 -3.05 5.09 -18.19
C VAL A 199 -4.57 5.14 -18.15
N SER A 200 -5.15 6.21 -17.59
CA SER A 200 -6.58 6.52 -17.68
C SER A 200 -7.09 6.71 -19.10
N SER A 201 -6.23 6.95 -20.10
CA SER A 201 -6.65 7.13 -21.50
C SER A 201 -7.19 5.85 -22.15
N TYR A 202 -7.07 4.70 -21.49
CA TYR A 202 -7.51 3.40 -22.00
C TYR A 202 -8.75 2.84 -21.30
N VAL A 203 -9.37 3.60 -20.40
CA VAL A 203 -10.62 3.27 -19.72
C VAL A 203 -11.52 4.49 -19.72
N ARG A 204 -12.82 4.30 -19.94
CA ARG A 204 -13.87 5.33 -19.82
C ARG A 204 -14.93 4.87 -18.85
N PHE A 205 -15.57 5.83 -18.20
CA PHE A 205 -16.65 5.61 -17.26
C PHE A 205 -17.84 6.48 -17.64
N TYR A 206 -19.03 5.90 -17.70
CA TYR A 206 -20.30 6.58 -17.96
C TYR A 206 -21.21 6.35 -16.77
N GLY A 207 -21.68 7.44 -16.16
CA GLY A 207 -22.48 7.39 -14.95
C GLY A 207 -22.08 8.43 -13.91
N PRO A 208 -22.79 8.45 -12.78
CA PRO A 208 -22.65 9.46 -11.74
C PRO A 208 -21.28 9.36 -11.07
N GLN A 209 -20.46 10.39 -11.22
CA GLN A 209 -19.29 10.52 -10.34
C GLN A 209 -19.75 11.00 -8.96
N LEU A 210 -19.41 10.24 -7.92
CA LEU A 210 -19.62 10.63 -6.52
C LEU A 210 -18.72 11.81 -6.07
N SER A 211 -17.95 12.42 -6.98
CA SER A 211 -17.02 13.51 -6.71
C SER A 211 -17.17 14.60 -7.78
N GLU A 212 -17.56 15.80 -7.37
CA GLU A 212 -17.75 16.99 -8.24
C GLU A 212 -16.46 17.51 -8.93
N LEU A 213 -15.31 16.85 -8.76
CA LEU A 213 -13.98 17.43 -9.02
C LEU A 213 -13.27 17.00 -10.31
N TYR A 214 -13.80 16.08 -11.12
CA TYR A 214 -13.15 15.64 -12.37
C TYR A 214 -14.14 15.52 -13.54
N ASN A 215 -13.67 15.83 -14.75
CA ASN A 215 -14.46 15.84 -15.99
C ASN A 215 -15.15 14.50 -16.22
N VAL A 216 -16.46 14.47 -15.96
CA VAL A 216 -17.38 13.43 -16.38
C VAL A 216 -17.46 13.50 -17.91
N TYR A 217 -17.38 12.34 -18.58
CA TYR A 217 -17.60 12.31 -20.02
C TYR A 217 -19.09 12.48 -20.31
N ASP A 218 -19.98 11.70 -19.68
CA ASP A 218 -21.44 11.80 -19.80
C ASP A 218 -22.19 11.09 -18.63
N ASP A 219 -23.48 11.39 -18.44
CA ASP A 219 -24.40 10.66 -17.54
C ASP A 219 -24.59 9.20 -17.99
N LEU A 220 -25.13 8.34 -17.11
CA LEU A 220 -25.50 6.97 -17.52
C LEU A 220 -26.66 7.09 -18.52
N GLU A 221 -26.62 6.33 -19.61
CA GLU A 221 -27.68 6.38 -20.61
C GLU A 221 -29.02 5.95 -20.01
N ARG A 222 -30.10 6.67 -20.34
CA ARG A 222 -31.43 6.49 -19.72
C ARG A 222 -31.95 5.06 -19.80
N ASN A 223 -31.72 4.36 -20.91
CA ASN A 223 -32.13 2.96 -21.08
C ASN A 223 -31.29 1.94 -20.30
N LEU A 224 -30.23 2.38 -19.63
CA LEU A 224 -29.45 1.60 -18.67
C LEU A 224 -29.75 2.00 -17.21
N GLU A 225 -30.50 3.08 -17.00
CA GLU A 225 -31.00 3.46 -15.69
C GLU A 225 -32.21 2.60 -15.34
N ASP A 226 -32.09 1.85 -14.25
CA ASP A 226 -33.23 1.22 -13.62
C ASP A 226 -33.90 2.24 -12.68
N GLU A 227 -34.98 2.87 -13.17
CA GLU A 227 -35.73 3.91 -12.45
C GLU A 227 -36.21 3.41 -11.08
N ASP A 228 -36.45 2.11 -10.92
CA ASP A 228 -36.96 1.53 -9.67
C ASP A 228 -35.85 1.30 -8.62
N ASN A 229 -34.57 1.20 -9.04
CA ASN A 229 -33.48 0.73 -8.17
C ASN A 229 -32.39 1.78 -7.87
N MET A 230 -32.55 3.04 -8.31
CA MET A 230 -31.59 4.13 -8.12
C MET A 230 -30.15 3.80 -8.58
N ILE A 231 -29.95 2.75 -9.38
CA ILE A 231 -28.59 2.27 -9.75
C ILE A 231 -27.85 3.34 -10.54
N GLY A 232 -28.56 4.01 -11.45
CA GLY A 232 -28.03 5.11 -12.25
C GLY A 232 -27.60 6.33 -11.43
N THR A 233 -27.88 6.38 -10.11
CA THR A 233 -27.43 7.48 -9.23
C THR A 233 -26.13 7.19 -8.50
N LEU A 234 -25.70 5.92 -8.42
CA LEU A 234 -24.48 5.52 -7.70
C LEU A 234 -23.47 4.77 -8.56
N TYR A 235 -23.91 4.09 -9.61
CA TYR A 235 -23.08 3.22 -10.40
C TYR A 235 -23.12 3.60 -11.87
N GLY A 236 -22.01 3.34 -12.55
CA GLY A 236 -21.88 3.52 -13.99
C GLY A 236 -21.34 2.27 -14.66
N ARG A 237 -21.23 2.35 -15.99
CA ARG A 237 -20.58 1.32 -16.81
C ARG A 237 -19.16 1.76 -17.19
N LEU A 238 -18.30 0.77 -17.38
CA LEU A 238 -16.93 0.99 -17.85
C LEU A 238 -16.78 0.53 -19.30
N GLU A 239 -16.02 1.29 -20.07
CA GLU A 239 -15.47 0.85 -21.35
C GLU A 239 -13.95 0.77 -21.27
N VAL A 240 -13.39 -0.20 -21.98
CA VAL A 240 -11.95 -0.40 -22.09
C VAL A 240 -11.54 -0.32 -23.55
N GLN A 241 -10.42 0.34 -23.83
CA GLN A 241 -9.87 0.34 -25.19
C GLN A 241 -9.20 -1.01 -25.45
N VAL A 242 -9.65 -1.68 -26.51
CA VAL A 242 -9.19 -3.02 -26.93
C VAL A 242 -8.94 -3.05 -28.44
N THR A 243 -8.22 -4.06 -28.90
CA THR A 243 -8.05 -4.32 -30.33
C THR A 243 -9.29 -5.02 -30.88
N SER A 244 -9.96 -4.40 -31.85
CA SER A 244 -11.12 -4.96 -32.53
C SER A 244 -10.78 -6.32 -33.17
N PRO A 245 -11.60 -7.35 -32.95
CA PRO A 245 -11.37 -8.68 -33.55
C PRO A 245 -11.68 -8.70 -35.06
N VAL A 246 -12.35 -7.66 -35.60
CA VAL A 246 -12.76 -7.59 -37.01
C VAL A 246 -11.65 -7.00 -37.89
N ASP A 247 -11.05 -5.89 -37.46
CA ASP A 247 -10.15 -5.08 -38.29
C ASP A 247 -8.83 -4.72 -37.60
N GLY A 248 -8.60 -5.18 -36.36
CA GLY A 248 -7.37 -4.93 -35.61
C GLY A 248 -7.17 -3.48 -35.15
N ARG A 249 -8.17 -2.61 -35.32
CA ARG A 249 -8.08 -1.21 -34.89
C ARG A 249 -8.47 -1.07 -33.41
N PRO A 250 -7.97 -0.04 -32.70
CA PRO A 250 -8.42 0.23 -31.34
C PRO A 250 -9.89 0.66 -31.33
N VAL A 251 -10.70 -0.01 -30.52
CA VAL A 251 -12.13 0.29 -30.31
C VAL A 251 -12.44 0.35 -28.82
N TRP A 252 -13.51 1.06 -28.46
CA TRP A 252 -14.04 1.07 -27.09
C TRP A 252 -15.01 -0.09 -26.92
N ALA A 253 -14.72 -0.95 -25.95
CA ALA A 253 -15.54 -2.11 -25.64
C ALA A 253 -16.13 -1.97 -24.23
N PRO A 254 -17.46 -2.04 -24.08
CA PRO A 254 -18.09 -2.17 -22.77
C PRO A 254 -17.59 -3.41 -22.03
N LEU A 255 -17.33 -3.27 -20.74
CA LEU A 255 -16.96 -4.39 -19.87
C LEU A 255 -18.20 -5.21 -19.50
N CYS A 256 -18.13 -6.50 -19.77
CA CYS A 256 -19.18 -7.46 -19.49
C CYS A 256 -19.17 -7.95 -18.04
N PHE A 257 -20.35 -8.20 -17.50
CA PHE A 257 -20.52 -8.94 -16.25
C PHE A 257 -20.10 -10.41 -16.46
N TYR A 258 -19.13 -10.91 -15.71
CA TYR A 258 -18.69 -12.30 -15.79
C TYR A 258 -19.67 -13.22 -15.04
N ASN A 259 -20.20 -14.26 -15.69
CA ASN A 259 -21.12 -15.22 -15.05
C ASN A 259 -20.99 -16.65 -15.62
N ASP A 260 -19.80 -17.05 -16.07
CA ASP A 260 -19.60 -18.34 -16.74
C ASP A 260 -19.29 -19.50 -15.77
N THR A 261 -19.49 -19.29 -14.46
CA THR A 261 -19.22 -20.31 -13.44
C THR A 261 -20.36 -20.40 -12.44
N THR A 262 -20.71 -21.62 -12.03
CA THR A 262 -21.66 -21.87 -10.94
C THR A 262 -21.09 -21.50 -9.56
N ASP A 263 -19.78 -21.24 -9.47
CA ASP A 263 -19.11 -20.78 -8.25
C ASP A 263 -19.26 -19.26 -8.10
N SER A 264 -20.22 -18.84 -7.27
CA SER A 264 -20.47 -17.42 -7.01
C SER A 264 -19.28 -16.71 -6.36
N SER A 265 -18.47 -17.42 -5.56
CA SER A 265 -17.31 -16.82 -4.88
C SER A 265 -16.21 -16.41 -5.87
N TYR A 266 -16.05 -17.18 -6.93
CA TYR A 266 -15.11 -16.89 -8.01
C TYR A 266 -15.57 -15.70 -8.85
N VAL A 267 -16.87 -15.63 -9.15
CA VAL A 267 -17.49 -14.50 -9.86
C VAL A 267 -17.27 -13.19 -9.11
N ASP A 268 -17.58 -13.17 -7.81
CA ASP A 268 -17.41 -11.98 -6.97
C ASP A 268 -15.96 -11.50 -6.95
N THR A 269 -15.01 -12.44 -6.89
CA THR A 269 -13.57 -12.13 -6.86
C THR A 269 -13.08 -11.52 -8.16
N ILE A 270 -13.46 -12.09 -9.32
CA ILE A 270 -13.06 -11.54 -10.63
C ILE A 270 -13.67 -10.16 -10.84
N GLN A 271 -14.95 -9.99 -10.51
CA GLN A 271 -15.64 -8.72 -10.72
C GLN A 271 -15.08 -7.62 -9.83
N MET A 272 -14.86 -7.91 -8.54
CA MET A 272 -14.26 -6.95 -7.62
C MET A 272 -12.84 -6.57 -8.05
N THR A 273 -12.02 -7.55 -8.43
CA THR A 273 -10.65 -7.29 -8.90
C THR A 273 -10.65 -6.47 -10.19
N THR A 274 -11.53 -6.80 -11.14
CA THR A 274 -11.66 -6.06 -12.41
C THR A 274 -12.08 -4.62 -12.16
N ALA A 275 -13.08 -4.43 -11.30
CA ALA A 275 -13.56 -3.11 -10.92
C ALA A 275 -12.46 -2.31 -10.22
N ASP A 276 -11.73 -2.90 -9.27
CA ASP A 276 -10.62 -2.26 -8.57
C ASP A 276 -9.53 -1.79 -9.53
N VAL A 277 -9.09 -2.65 -10.43
CA VAL A 277 -8.07 -2.31 -11.43
C VAL A 277 -8.57 -1.22 -12.37
N ALA A 278 -9.82 -1.30 -12.82
CA ALA A 278 -10.41 -0.30 -13.70
C ALA A 278 -10.56 1.07 -13.02
N CYS A 279 -11.07 1.11 -11.79
CA CYS A 279 -11.20 2.35 -11.04
C CYS A 279 -9.82 2.95 -10.70
N GLN A 280 -8.85 2.12 -10.32
CA GLN A 280 -7.48 2.57 -10.12
C GLN A 280 -6.88 3.14 -11.41
N GLN A 281 -7.06 2.46 -12.54
CA GLN A 281 -6.60 2.94 -13.83
C GLN A 281 -7.28 4.25 -14.24
N LEU A 282 -8.59 4.38 -14.03
CA LEU A 282 -9.38 5.59 -14.28
C LEU A 282 -8.79 6.80 -13.56
N TYR A 283 -8.39 6.64 -12.29
CA TYR A 283 -7.75 7.68 -11.48
C TYR A 283 -6.22 7.72 -11.59
N ASN A 284 -5.61 6.96 -12.51
CA ASN A 284 -4.16 6.81 -12.65
C ASN A 284 -3.45 6.41 -11.34
N TRP A 285 -4.08 5.57 -10.52
CA TRP A 285 -3.55 5.13 -9.23
C TRP A 285 -2.40 4.11 -9.38
N PRO A 286 -1.35 4.17 -8.54
CA PRO A 286 -1.05 5.21 -7.57
C PRO A 286 -0.39 6.43 -8.22
N LYS A 287 -1.13 7.52 -8.39
CA LYS A 287 -0.54 8.86 -8.49
C LYS A 287 -0.49 9.44 -7.09
N MET A 288 0.59 10.16 -6.78
CA MET A 288 0.56 11.05 -5.63
C MET A 288 -0.52 12.09 -5.90
N PHE A 289 -1.65 12.01 -5.21
CA PHE A 289 -2.50 13.19 -5.07
C PHE A 289 -1.62 14.26 -4.41
N ASP A 290 -1.65 15.49 -4.91
CA ASP A 290 -0.85 16.62 -4.40
C ASP A 290 -1.13 16.81 -2.89
N GLY A 291 -0.38 16.12 -2.04
CA GLY A 291 -0.46 16.21 -0.58
C GLY A 291 -1.16 15.08 0.17
N GLY A 292 -1.45 13.91 -0.40
CA GLY A 292 -2.08 12.81 0.36
C GLY A 292 -2.00 11.39 -0.22
N ILE A 293 -2.16 10.40 0.65
CA ILE A 293 -2.47 9.01 0.27
C ILE A 293 -3.94 9.01 -0.15
N GLY A 294 -4.20 8.92 -1.45
CA GLY A 294 -5.53 8.59 -1.93
C GLY A 294 -5.83 7.10 -1.72
N LEU A 295 -7.10 6.73 -1.66
CA LEU A 295 -7.54 5.35 -1.81
C LEU A 295 -8.62 5.39 -2.88
N VAL A 296 -8.53 4.57 -3.92
CA VAL A 296 -9.66 4.39 -4.81
C VAL A 296 -10.51 3.28 -4.23
N MET A 297 -11.67 3.64 -3.69
CA MET A 297 -12.66 2.67 -3.27
C MET A 297 -13.53 2.29 -4.45
N THR A 298 -13.70 0.98 -4.62
CA THR A 298 -14.57 0.43 -5.63
C THR A 298 -15.75 -0.23 -4.98
N ARG A 299 -16.92 -0.10 -5.61
CA ARG A 299 -18.08 -0.93 -5.31
C ARG A 299 -18.58 -1.55 -6.59
N VAL A 300 -18.78 -2.87 -6.57
CA VAL A 300 -19.50 -3.58 -7.62
C VAL A 300 -20.97 -3.63 -7.21
N SER A 301 -21.87 -3.25 -8.11
CA SER A 301 -23.30 -3.39 -7.85
C SER A 301 -23.69 -4.86 -7.84
N ASN A 302 -24.51 -5.26 -6.86
CA ASN A 302 -25.19 -6.55 -6.89
C ASN A 302 -26.35 -6.57 -7.90
N VAL A 303 -26.81 -5.40 -8.34
CA VAL A 303 -27.80 -5.26 -9.40
C VAL A 303 -27.11 -5.06 -10.74
N ARG A 304 -27.54 -5.83 -11.72
CA ARG A 304 -26.96 -5.89 -13.06
C ARG A 304 -27.62 -4.84 -13.93
N ILE A 305 -26.83 -4.18 -14.79
CA ILE A 305 -27.38 -3.40 -15.89
C ILE A 305 -27.53 -4.37 -17.06
N ASP A 306 -28.78 -4.75 -17.35
CA ASP A 306 -29.09 -5.63 -18.48
C ASP A 306 -28.86 -4.87 -19.79
N ILE A 307 -28.36 -5.59 -20.80
CA ILE A 307 -28.12 -5.03 -22.13
C ILE A 307 -29.48 -4.93 -22.84
N PRO A 308 -29.87 -3.73 -23.31
CA PRO A 308 -31.13 -3.53 -24.03
C PRO A 308 -31.24 -4.45 -25.26
N SER A 309 -32.44 -4.98 -25.53
CA SER A 309 -32.68 -5.84 -26.69
C SER A 309 -33.00 -5.00 -27.94
N GLY A 310 -31.96 -4.54 -28.65
CA GLY A 310 -32.10 -3.95 -29.99
C GLY A 310 -31.57 -2.52 -30.12
N ALA A 311 -31.89 -1.90 -31.25
CA ALA A 311 -31.50 -0.53 -31.55
C ALA A 311 -32.23 0.45 -30.62
N SER A 312 -31.51 1.45 -30.15
CA SER A 312 -32.03 2.46 -29.23
C SER A 312 -32.43 3.75 -29.99
N VAL A 313 -33.21 4.61 -29.34
CA VAL A 313 -33.66 5.89 -29.93
C VAL A 313 -32.89 7.04 -29.28
N GLY A 314 -32.28 7.92 -30.07
CA GLY A 314 -31.59 9.11 -29.57
C GLY A 314 -30.25 8.80 -28.90
N ASP A 315 -30.08 9.31 -27.68
CA ASP A 315 -28.83 9.24 -26.89
C ASP A 315 -28.74 7.98 -25.99
N ASP A 316 -29.69 7.06 -26.13
CA ASP A 316 -29.71 5.80 -25.41
C ASP A 316 -28.56 4.86 -25.83
N PHE A 317 -28.10 4.02 -24.91
CA PHE A 317 -27.10 3.00 -25.19
C PHE A 317 -27.58 2.03 -26.28
N ASP A 318 -26.86 1.99 -27.40
CA ASP A 318 -27.19 1.14 -28.55
C ASP A 318 -26.20 -0.02 -28.67
N PRO A 319 -26.55 -1.25 -28.26
CA PRO A 319 -25.67 -2.40 -28.36
C PRO A 319 -25.33 -2.76 -29.80
N THR A 320 -26.10 -2.31 -30.79
CA THR A 320 -25.83 -2.59 -32.22
C THR A 320 -24.71 -1.73 -32.79
N LYS A 321 -24.37 -0.61 -32.11
CA LYS A 321 -23.24 0.27 -32.47
C LYS A 321 -21.93 -0.16 -31.82
N VAL A 322 -21.97 -1.12 -30.90
CA VAL A 322 -20.80 -1.61 -30.17
C VAL A 322 -20.01 -2.59 -31.06
N ALA A 323 -18.82 -2.17 -31.49
CA ALA A 323 -17.96 -2.98 -32.36
C ALA A 323 -17.34 -4.19 -31.65
N ALA A 324 -17.13 -4.11 -30.34
CA ALA A 324 -16.53 -5.19 -29.55
C ALA A 324 -16.99 -5.14 -28.09
N TRP A 325 -16.98 -6.29 -27.44
CA TRP A 325 -17.35 -6.50 -26.04
C TRP A 325 -16.19 -7.15 -25.31
N ALA A 326 -15.90 -6.72 -24.08
CA ALA A 326 -14.74 -7.19 -23.33
C ALA A 326 -15.18 -7.92 -22.05
N THR A 327 -14.73 -9.15 -21.85
CA THR A 327 -14.99 -9.93 -20.63
C THR A 327 -13.68 -10.30 -19.96
N VAL A 328 -13.51 -9.93 -18.68
CA VAL A 328 -12.34 -10.35 -17.89
C VAL A 328 -12.57 -11.77 -17.38
N LEU A 329 -11.66 -12.68 -17.73
CA LEU A 329 -11.69 -14.09 -17.36
C LEU A 329 -10.84 -14.40 -16.11
N GLY A 330 -10.07 -13.43 -15.64
CA GLY A 330 -9.23 -13.55 -14.46
C GLY A 330 -7.98 -12.68 -14.54
N ASN A 331 -7.08 -12.88 -13.58
CA ASN A 331 -5.76 -12.25 -13.61
C ASN A 331 -4.97 -12.81 -14.79
N GLY A 332 -4.29 -11.93 -15.54
CA GLY A 332 -3.44 -12.33 -16.66
C GLY A 332 -2.18 -13.08 -16.19
N ALA A 333 -1.10 -13.00 -16.96
CA ALA A 333 0.20 -13.47 -16.50
C ALA A 333 0.69 -12.70 -15.24
N ASP A 334 0.20 -11.48 -15.06
CA ASP A 334 0.49 -10.64 -13.90
C ASP A 334 -0.44 -10.97 -12.73
N ALA A 335 0.15 -11.40 -11.61
CA ALA A 335 -0.57 -11.65 -10.37
C ALA A 335 -1.15 -10.37 -9.70
N SER A 336 -0.81 -9.18 -10.21
CA SER A 336 -1.27 -7.89 -9.70
C SER A 336 -1.36 -6.88 -10.84
N PRO A 337 -2.34 -7.03 -11.76
CA PRO A 337 -2.47 -6.18 -12.93
C PRO A 337 -2.74 -4.74 -12.49
N ARG A 338 -2.05 -3.77 -13.12
CA ARG A 338 -2.24 -2.33 -12.86
C ARG A 338 -3.17 -1.66 -13.87
N THR A 339 -3.51 -2.38 -14.93
CA THR A 339 -4.40 -1.93 -16.01
C THR A 339 -5.30 -3.09 -16.39
N VAL A 340 -6.54 -2.79 -16.80
CA VAL A 340 -7.49 -3.80 -17.28
C VAL A 340 -6.89 -4.57 -18.46
N GLN A 341 -6.13 -3.88 -19.33
CA GLN A 341 -5.40 -4.48 -20.47
C GLN A 341 -4.38 -5.56 -20.09
N ALA A 342 -3.89 -5.58 -18.83
CA ALA A 342 -2.95 -6.58 -18.35
C ALA A 342 -3.65 -7.81 -17.75
N MET A 343 -4.99 -7.78 -17.65
CA MET A 343 -5.81 -8.90 -17.21
C MET A 343 -6.04 -9.89 -18.37
N ASN A 344 -6.52 -11.09 -18.06
CA ASN A 344 -6.93 -12.03 -19.10
C ASN A 344 -8.30 -11.60 -19.64
N ILE A 345 -8.34 -10.91 -20.78
CA ILE A 345 -9.57 -10.39 -21.39
C ILE A 345 -9.92 -11.19 -22.65
N ALA A 346 -11.16 -11.68 -22.72
CA ALA A 346 -11.76 -12.18 -23.94
C ALA A 346 -12.53 -11.06 -24.66
N ILE A 347 -12.30 -10.92 -25.97
CA ILE A 347 -12.98 -9.93 -26.82
C ILE A 347 -13.95 -10.66 -27.75
N SER A 348 -15.18 -10.17 -27.85
CA SER A 348 -16.22 -10.72 -28.72
C SER A 348 -16.85 -9.65 -29.61
N THR A 349 -17.36 -10.04 -30.78
CA THR A 349 -18.23 -9.20 -31.63
C THR A 349 -19.69 -9.30 -31.24
N THR A 350 -20.05 -10.23 -30.35
CA THR A 350 -21.42 -10.39 -29.85
C THR A 350 -21.55 -9.80 -28.45
N PRO A 351 -22.76 -9.31 -28.06
CA PRO A 351 -23.03 -8.86 -26.70
C PRO A 351 -22.62 -9.86 -25.62
N CYS A 352 -22.43 -9.34 -24.40
CA CYS A 352 -22.02 -10.12 -23.24
C CYS A 352 -22.85 -11.40 -23.09
N LYS A 353 -22.19 -12.55 -22.93
CA LYS A 353 -22.87 -13.85 -22.74
C LYS A 353 -23.82 -13.84 -21.53
N SER A 354 -23.49 -13.05 -20.52
CA SER A 354 -24.32 -12.85 -19.31
C SER A 354 -25.58 -12.03 -19.55
N GLY A 355 -25.70 -11.34 -20.69
CA GLY A 355 -26.74 -10.37 -20.97
C GLY A 355 -26.59 -9.05 -20.19
N ALA A 356 -25.49 -8.86 -19.45
CA ALA A 356 -25.32 -7.72 -18.55
C ALA A 356 -23.93 -7.07 -18.62
N LEU A 357 -23.90 -5.77 -18.32
CA LEU A 357 -22.68 -4.97 -18.19
C LEU A 357 -22.11 -5.05 -16.77
N LEU A 358 -20.79 -4.87 -16.65
CA LEU A 358 -20.14 -4.67 -15.35
C LEU A 358 -20.45 -3.26 -14.84
N THR A 359 -21.11 -3.21 -13.68
CA THR A 359 -21.60 -1.98 -13.07
C THR A 359 -20.77 -1.64 -11.83
N VAL A 360 -20.13 -0.47 -11.82
CA VAL A 360 -19.18 -0.09 -10.76
C VAL A 360 -19.39 1.34 -10.28
N ALA A 361 -18.99 1.59 -9.04
CA ALA A 361 -18.81 2.93 -8.50
C ALA A 361 -17.34 3.12 -8.14
N CYS A 362 -16.69 4.11 -8.75
CA CYS A 362 -15.28 4.43 -8.51
C CYS A 362 -15.17 5.72 -7.68
N GLN A 363 -14.84 5.60 -6.39
CA GLN A 363 -14.75 6.74 -5.48
C GLN A 363 -13.31 6.97 -5.00
N PRO A 364 -12.65 8.06 -5.38
CA PRO A 364 -11.36 8.43 -4.83
C PRO A 364 -11.57 9.05 -3.44
N PHE A 365 -10.93 8.49 -2.42
CA PHE A 365 -10.84 9.03 -1.07
C PHE A 365 -9.48 9.68 -0.90
N GLY A 366 -9.42 10.99 -0.70
CA GLY A 366 -8.16 11.70 -0.54
C GLY A 366 -8.44 13.16 -0.20
N GLU A 367 -8.76 13.43 1.06
CA GLU A 367 -8.92 14.79 1.53
C GLU A 367 -7.56 15.48 1.67
N ARG A 368 -7.40 16.59 0.94
CA ARG A 368 -7.18 17.89 1.58
C ARG A 368 -7.68 18.99 0.65
N HIS A 369 -8.93 19.41 0.87
CA HIS A 369 -9.28 20.80 0.62
C HIS A 369 -8.37 21.67 1.50
N ARG A 370 -7.24 22.13 0.96
CA ARG A 370 -6.77 23.46 1.34
C ARG A 370 -7.78 24.42 0.74
N ARG A 371 -8.80 24.78 1.53
CA ARG A 371 -9.51 26.04 1.31
C ARG A 371 -8.44 27.13 1.35
N ASN A 372 -8.22 27.79 0.22
CA ASN A 372 -7.47 29.04 0.19
C ASN A 372 -8.25 30.12 0.94
#